data_AF-A0A968HBR8-F1
#
_entry.id   AF-A0A968HBR8-F1
#
_cell.length_a   1.000
_cell.length_b   1.000
_cell.length_c   1.000
_cell.angle_alpha   90.00
_cell.angle_beta   90.00
_cell.angle_gamma   90.00
#
_symmetry.space_group_name_H-M   'P 1'
#
loop_
_entity.id
_entity.type
_entity.pdbx_description
1 polymer ?
#
loop_
_entity_poly.entity_id
_entity_poly.type
_entity_poly.pdbx_seq_one_letter_code
_entity_poly.pdbx_strand_id
1 'polypeptide(L)'
;MLIFGNLLITVAEIVNMLLNVYYWVVIVAALISWVNPDPYNPVVRFLRTVTEPVFRPIRRLIGHRLGPIDISPIVVIIGILFIQKFLVRSIIEIGYKIKGGAFI
;
A
#
# COMPACT_ATOMS: atom_id res chain seq x y z
N MET A 1 -5.12 7.93 -28.26
CA MET A 1 -5.83 6.74 -28.79
C MET A 1 -6.69 6.15 -27.69
N LEU A 2 -7.99 5.95 -27.94
CA LEU A 2 -8.97 5.53 -26.92
C LEU A 2 -8.57 4.23 -26.20
N ILE A 3 -8.13 3.21 -26.95
CA ILE A 3 -7.79 1.88 -26.42
C ILE A 3 -6.62 1.98 -25.43
N PHE A 4 -5.55 2.66 -25.82
CA PHE A 4 -4.36 2.81 -24.97
C PHE A 4 -4.65 3.60 -23.70
N GLY A 5 -5.44 4.67 -23.78
CA GLY A 5 -5.86 5.46 -22.62
C GLY A 5 -6.66 4.63 -21.62
N ASN A 6 -7.65 3.85 -22.10
CA ASN A 6 -8.44 2.96 -21.25
C ASN A 6 -7.57 1.87 -20.59
N LEU A 7 -6.64 1.26 -21.34
CA LEU A 7 -5.73 0.25 -20.79
C LEU A 7 -4.88 0.81 -19.64
N LEU A 8 -4.32 2.01 -19.82
CA LEU A 8 -3.51 2.67 -18.81
C LEU A 8 -4.32 2.96 -17.53
N ILE A 9 -5.55 3.45 -17.67
CA ILE A 9 -6.46 3.73 -16.55
C ILE A 9 -6.79 2.45 -15.81
N THR A 10 -7.20 1.39 -16.52
CA THR A 10 -7.58 0.12 -15.88
C THR A 10 -6.41 -0.51 -15.14
N VAL A 11 -5.20 -0.46 -15.69
CA VAL A 11 -3.99 -0.96 -14.97
C VAL A 11 -3.75 -0.16 -13.70
N ALA A 12 -3.87 1.18 -13.76
CA ALA A 12 -3.71 2.03 -12.58
C ALA A 12 -4.78 1.75 -11.52
N GLU A 13 -6.03 1.49 -11.92
CA GLU A 13 -7.12 1.13 -11.01
C GLU A 13 -6.91 -0.23 -10.35
N ILE A 14 -6.42 -1.23 -11.08
CA ILE A 14 -6.06 -2.55 -10.51
C ILE A 14 -4.95 -2.37 -9.47
N VAL A 15 -3.92 -1.57 -9.78
CA VAL A 15 -2.85 -1.24 -8.81
C VAL A 15 -3.44 -0.55 -7.59
N ASN A 16 -4.35 0.42 -7.78
CA ASN A 16 -5.01 1.11 -6.68
C ASN A 16 -5.82 0.16 -5.79
N MET A 17 -6.51 -0.80 -6.39
CA MET A 17 -7.27 -1.83 -5.68
C MET A 17 -6.36 -2.73 -4.84
N LEU A 18 -5.24 -3.20 -5.41
CA LEU A 18 -4.26 -4.00 -4.68
C LEU A 18 -3.64 -3.21 -3.51
N LEU A 19 -3.32 -1.93 -3.72
CA LEU A 19 -2.84 -1.04 -2.67
C LEU A 19 -3.88 -0.85 -1.56
N ASN A 20 -5.17 -0.73 -1.88
CA ASN A 20 -6.25 -0.66 -0.89
C ASN A 20 -6.39 -1.95 -0.07
N VAL A 21 -6.28 -3.12 -0.71
CA VAL A 21 -6.29 -4.41 0.01
C VAL A 21 -5.11 -4.48 0.95
N TYR A 22 -3.91 -4.14 0.46
CA TYR A 22 -2.70 -4.18 1.27
C TYR A 22 -2.71 -3.14 2.41
N TYR A 23 -3.31 -1.97 2.20
CA TYR A 23 -3.54 -0.96 3.24
C TYR A 23 -4.31 -1.55 4.43
N TRP A 24 -5.41 -2.27 4.16
CA TRP A 24 -6.17 -2.93 5.22
C TRP A 24 -5.41 -4.07 5.89
N VAL A 25 -4.65 -4.86 5.13
CA VAL A 25 -3.76 -5.89 5.69
C VAL A 25 -2.77 -5.28 6.68
N VAL A 26 -2.16 -4.14 6.34
CA VAL A 26 -1.22 -3.42 7.21
C VAL A 26 -1.89 -2.89 8.46
N ILE A 27 -3.10 -2.33 8.35
CA ILE A 27 -3.88 -1.88 9.52
C ILE A 27 -4.17 -3.06 10.45
N VAL A 28 -4.70 -4.17 9.91
CA VAL A 28 -5.03 -5.35 10.72
C VAL A 28 -3.78 -5.90 11.39
N ALA A 29 -2.64 -5.96 10.68
CA ALA A 29 -1.36 -6.39 11.26
C ALA A 29 -0.90 -5.46 12.40
N ALA A 30 -1.06 -4.14 12.25
CA ALA A 30 -0.73 -3.16 13.29
C ALA A 30 -1.59 -3.35 14.54
N LEU A 31 -2.91 -3.44 14.37
CA LEU A 31 -3.86 -3.65 15.47
C LEU A 31 -3.56 -4.96 16.21
N ILE A 32 -3.32 -6.03 15.45
CA ILE A 32 -2.97 -7.34 16.00
C ILE A 32 -1.64 -7.26 16.77
N SER A 33 -0.66 -6.47 16.32
CA SER A 33 0.61 -6.32 17.05
C SER A 33 0.45 -5.68 18.44
N TRP A 34 -0.58 -4.85 18.67
CA TRP A 34 -0.80 -4.15 19.94
C TRP A 34 -1.49 -5.00 21.00
N VAL A 35 -2.16 -6.08 20.61
CA VAL A 35 -2.92 -6.95 21.53
C VAL A 35 -2.18 -8.24 21.90
N ASN A 36 -0.91 -8.38 21.50
CA ASN A 36 -0.06 -9.54 21.77
C ASN A 36 -0.74 -10.89 21.47
N PRO A 37 -0.95 -11.21 20.19
CA PRO A 37 -1.78 -12.33 19.74
C PRO A 37 -1.01 -13.65 19.83
N ASP A 38 -1.73 -14.78 19.81
CA ASP A 38 -1.10 -16.10 19.71
C ASP A 38 -0.27 -16.20 18.40
N PRO A 39 1.06 -16.40 18.48
CA PRO A 39 1.93 -16.51 17.31
C PRO A 39 1.64 -17.75 16.44
N TYR A 40 0.95 -18.76 16.97
CA TYR A 40 0.57 -19.97 16.25
C TYR A 40 -0.78 -19.84 15.52
N ASN A 41 -1.47 -18.71 15.66
CA ASN A 41 -2.69 -18.46 14.90
C ASN A 41 -2.35 -18.32 13.39
N PRO A 42 -3.01 -19.08 12.49
CA PRO A 42 -2.78 -19.00 11.05
C PRO A 42 -2.91 -17.59 10.46
N VAL A 43 -3.85 -16.79 10.95
CA VAL A 43 -4.07 -15.41 10.50
C VAL A 43 -2.89 -14.52 10.88
N VAL A 44 -2.36 -14.68 12.10
CA VAL A 44 -1.18 -13.93 12.56
C VAL A 44 0.05 -14.29 11.73
N ARG A 45 0.26 -15.59 11.45
CA ARG A 45 1.36 -16.03 10.56
C ARG A 45 1.21 -15.49 9.15
N PHE A 46 -0.01 -15.53 8.60
CA PHE A 46 -0.29 -14.96 7.27
C PHE A 46 0.07 -13.48 7.24
N LEU A 47 -0.44 -12.68 8.18
CA LEU A 47 -0.18 -11.24 8.26
C LEU A 47 1.30 -10.93 8.39
N ARG A 48 2.03 -11.65 9.25
CA ARG A 48 3.50 -11.50 9.35
C ARG A 48 4.19 -11.85 8.03
N THR A 49 3.79 -12.94 7.39
CA THR A 49 4.41 -13.39 6.12
C THR A 49 4.25 -12.35 5.02
N VAL A 50 3.08 -11.73 4.91
CA VAL A 50 2.82 -10.74 3.85
C VAL A 50 3.35 -9.34 4.17
N THR A 51 3.44 -8.96 5.45
CA THR A 51 3.91 -7.61 5.84
C THR A 51 5.42 -7.53 6.08
N GLU A 52 6.07 -8.61 6.55
CA GLU A 52 7.48 -8.60 6.92
C GLU A 52 8.45 -8.21 5.79
N PRO A 53 8.24 -8.59 4.51
CA PRO A 53 9.10 -8.15 3.41
C PRO A 53 9.18 -6.63 3.28
N VAL A 54 8.12 -5.91 3.66
CA VAL A 54 8.06 -4.44 3.63
C VAL A 54 8.42 -3.83 4.98
N PHE A 55 8.00 -4.43 6.09
CA PHE A 55 8.29 -3.92 7.43
C PHE A 55 9.77 -4.04 7.79
N ARG A 56 10.42 -5.17 7.48
CA ARG A 56 11.82 -5.42 7.82
C ARG A 56 12.79 -4.35 7.29
N PRO A 57 12.77 -3.94 6.01
CA PRO A 57 13.65 -2.88 5.53
C PRO A 57 13.33 -1.52 6.17
N ILE A 58 12.06 -1.23 6.45
CA ILE A 58 11.65 0.01 7.12
C ILE A 58 12.20 0.06 8.56
N ARG A 59 12.05 -1.03 9.33
CA ARG A 59 12.65 -1.14 10.68
C ARG A 59 14.15 -0.95 10.67
N ARG A 60 14.83 -1.48 9.65
CA ARG A 60 16.29 -1.30 9.48
C ARG A 60 16.67 0.14 9.18
N LEU A 61 15.91 0.84 8.34
CA LEU A 61 16.19 2.22 7.95
C LEU A 61 15.98 3.20 9.10
N ILE A 62 14.87 3.06 9.81
CA ILE A 62 14.50 3.95 10.93
C ILE A 62 15.31 3.60 12.19
N GLY A 63 15.80 2.35 12.25
CA GLY A 63 16.43 1.78 13.42
C GLY A 63 15.41 1.41 14.49
N HIS A 64 15.79 0.52 15.39
CA HIS A 64 14.98 0.12 16.56
C HIS A 64 14.90 1.23 17.63
N ARG A 65 15.21 2.48 17.28
CA ARG A 65 15.41 3.60 18.21
C ARG A 65 14.10 4.26 18.66
N LEU A 66 12.94 3.85 18.13
CA LEU A 66 11.63 4.43 18.45
C LEU A 66 10.86 3.70 19.57
N GLY A 67 11.56 2.89 20.37
CA GLY A 67 10.98 2.24 21.53
C GLY A 67 10.31 0.90 21.21
N PRO A 68 9.53 0.33 22.16
CA PRO A 68 8.96 -1.01 22.03
C PRO A 68 7.81 -1.11 21.01
N ILE A 69 7.35 0.01 20.44
CA ILE A 69 6.21 0.07 19.52
C ILE A 69 6.74 0.10 18.08
N ASP A 70 6.30 -0.86 17.27
CA ASP A 70 6.65 -0.90 15.85
C ASP A 70 5.87 0.16 15.06
N ILE A 71 6.57 1.22 14.63
CA ILE A 71 5.99 2.29 13.81
C ILE A 71 5.99 1.99 12.30
N SER A 72 6.55 0.85 11.88
CA SER A 72 6.63 0.47 10.46
C SER A 72 5.27 0.46 9.74
N PRO A 73 4.16 0.00 10.37
CA PRO A 73 2.86 0.05 9.72
C PRO A 73 2.44 1.46 9.31
N ILE A 74 2.75 2.48 10.14
CA ILE A 74 2.43 3.88 9.84
C ILE A 74 3.19 4.35 8.61
N VAL A 75 4.48 4.02 8.53
CA VAL A 75 5.33 4.40 7.40
C VAL A 75 4.87 3.73 6.11
N VAL A 76 4.48 2.45 6.17
CA VAL A 76 3.90 1.75 5.03
C VAL A 76 2.58 2.36 4.60
N ILE A 77 1.70 2.70 5.54
CA ILE A 77 0.42 3.37 5.25
C ILE A 77 0.68 4.70 4.54
N ILE A 78 1.60 5.52 5.02
CA ILE A 78 1.96 6.79 4.38
C ILE A 78 2.50 6.54 2.96
N GLY A 79 3.36 5.55 2.78
CA GLY A 79 3.89 5.16 1.47
C GLY A 79 2.80 4.72 0.50
N ILE A 80 1.85 3.89 0.95
CA ILE A 80 0.70 3.46 0.15
C ILE A 80 -0.13 4.69 -0.27
N LEU A 81 -0.50 5.54 0.68
CA LEU A 81 -1.29 6.75 0.40
C LEU A 81 -0.56 7.68 -0.57
N PHE A 82 0.76 7.82 -0.45
CA PHE A 82 1.57 8.58 -1.38
C PHE A 82 1.48 7.99 -2.79
N ILE A 83 1.71 6.67 -2.95
CA ILE A 83 1.65 6.00 -4.25
C ILE A 83 0.25 6.15 -4.88
N GLN A 84 -0.82 6.00 -4.10
CA GLN A 84 -2.19 6.14 -4.59
C GLN A 84 -2.50 7.58 -5.03
N LYS A 85 -2.19 8.57 -4.19
CA LYS A 85 -2.55 9.97 -4.45
C LYS A 85 -1.66 10.63 -5.48
N PHE A 86 -0.40 10.22 -5.56
CA PHE A 86 0.58 10.74 -6.51
C PHE A 86 0.63 9.87 -7.76
N LEU A 87 1.26 8.70 -7.69
CA LEU A 87 1.58 7.89 -8.87
C LEU A 87 0.34 7.38 -9.61
N VAL A 88 -0.57 6.70 -8.90
CA VAL A 88 -1.78 6.12 -9.51
C VAL A 88 -2.63 7.23 -10.14
N ARG A 89 -2.89 8.31 -9.38
CA ARG A 89 -3.68 9.43 -9.88
C ARG A 89 -3.04 10.09 -11.10
N SER A 90 -1.72 10.32 -11.10
CA SER A 90 -1.02 10.86 -12.26
C SER A 90 -1.13 9.96 -13.49
N ILE A 91 -1.03 8.63 -13.34
CA ILE A 91 -1.20 7.69 -14.46
C ILE A 91 -2.63 7.76 -15.02
N ILE A 92 -3.64 7.80 -14.17
CA ILE A 92 -5.05 7.93 -14.58
C ILE A 92 -5.27 9.24 -15.35
N GLU A 93 -4.75 10.36 -14.84
CA GLU A 93 -4.83 11.67 -15.51
C GLU A 93 -4.15 11.66 -16.89
N ILE A 94 -3.00 11.00 -17.01
CA ILE A 94 -2.33 10.78 -18.31
C ILE A 94 -3.21 9.95 -19.24
N GLY A 95 -3.83 8.87 -18.73
CA GLY A 95 -4.73 8.02 -19.50
C GLY A 95 -5.92 8.80 -20.08
N TYR A 96 -6.52 9.68 -19.28
CA TYR A 96 -7.58 10.58 -19.73
C TYR A 96 -7.09 11.58 -20.78
N LYS A 97 -5.91 12.18 -20.61
CA LYS A 97 -5.30 13.08 -21.61
C LYS A 97 -5.07 12.36 -22.95
N ILE A 98 -4.65 11.08 -22.93
CA ILE A 98 -4.43 10.27 -24.15
C ILE A 98 -5.75 9.85 -24.82
N LYS A 99 -6.82 9.69 -24.03
CA LYS A 99 -8.16 9.35 -24.51
C LYS A 99 -8.76 10.48 -25.36
N GLY A 100 -8.51 11.72 -24.97
CA GLY A 100 -8.89 12.91 -25.71
C GLY A 100 -8.65 14.10 -24.83
N GLY A 101 -7.55 14.82 -25.08
CA GLY A 101 -7.18 16.01 -24.32
C GLY A 101 -8.22 17.12 -24.47
N ALA A 102 -9.27 17.08 -23.66
CA ALA A 102 -10.14 18.18 -23.24
C ALA A 102 -11.32 17.59 -22.47
N PHE A 103 -11.18 17.40 -21.17
CA PHE A 103 -12.25 17.75 -20.24
C PHE A 103 -11.58 18.38 -19.03
N ILE A 104 -11.88 19.68 -18.91
CA ILE A 104 -11.66 20.54 -17.74
C ILE A 104 -12.17 19.83 -16.49
#